data_AF-A0A1V5II63-F1
#
_entry.id   AF-A0A1V5II63-F1
#
_cell.length_a   1.000
_cell.length_b   1.000
_cell.length_c   1.000
_cell.angle_alpha   90.00
_cell.angle_beta   90.00
_cell.angle_gamma   90.00
#
_symmetry.space_group_name_H-M   'P 1'
#
loop_
_entity.id
_entity.type
_entity.pdbx_description
1 polymer ?
#
loop_
_entity_poly.entity_id
_entity_poly.type
_entity_poly.pdbx_seq_one_letter_code
_entity_poly.pdbx_strand_id
1 'polypeptide(L)'
;MGIRDEVRPDVPDAVRTCNEAGITVKMVTGDSPETAAAIARETGILTSGVVMLGSEFRSLPDEARPEAARRLEVMARSEPSDKLLLVQALQGNGEVVAVTGDGTNDAPALRNADVGLAMGIAGTEVAREASDIILLDDSFPTIKNAVWWGRALFENIQRFLIFQLTINISAAMLSFLAPVLGYPPPFTIIQLLWINIVMDSLAALALCSEAPHPALMLRKPIPRDAPVITPYMHRAILITAAVYVLIGMLAVVFGLPFIESPEQQATAFFAAFVVAQVWNGINCRGINGIMPPFFKGNPAFFGIMAGIVVIQILIVQYGGALFATIPLTAAQWGFIILCTAPVLLLWPIIRWSTIFLRIPGRPGS
;
A
#
# COMPACT_ATOMS: atom_id res chain seq x y z
N MET A 1 44.72 -15.31 -21.39
CA MET A 1 44.31 -14.13 -20.61
C MET A 1 42.80 -14.10 -20.58
N GLY A 2 42.17 -14.56 -19.49
CA GLY A 2 40.71 -14.45 -19.33
C GLY A 2 40.41 -13.18 -18.56
N ILE A 3 39.74 -12.21 -19.19
CA ILE A 3 39.20 -11.03 -18.50
C ILE A 3 37.95 -11.54 -17.78
N ARG A 4 37.98 -11.55 -16.44
CA ARG A 4 36.83 -11.90 -15.59
C ARG A 4 36.12 -10.61 -15.24
N ASP A 5 34.84 -10.50 -15.58
CA ASP A 5 34.01 -9.43 -15.02
C ASP A 5 33.85 -9.69 -13.51
N GLU A 6 34.32 -8.75 -12.70
CA GLU A 6 34.19 -8.84 -11.26
C GLU A 6 32.74 -8.56 -10.86
N VAL A 7 32.17 -9.48 -10.07
CA VAL A 7 30.86 -9.29 -9.47
C VAL A 7 30.94 -8.13 -8.48
N ARG A 8 30.02 -7.18 -8.60
CA ARG A 8 29.96 -6.07 -7.64
C ARG A 8 29.62 -6.60 -6.24
N PRO A 9 30.31 -6.13 -5.18
CA PRO A 9 30.23 -6.71 -3.84
C PRO A 9 28.85 -6.59 -3.18
N ASP A 10 28.00 -5.69 -3.65
CA ASP A 10 26.65 -5.41 -3.17
C ASP A 10 25.56 -6.30 -3.79
N VAL A 11 25.85 -6.96 -4.92
CA VAL A 11 24.89 -7.81 -5.65
C VAL A 11 24.51 -9.07 -4.85
N PRO A 12 25.44 -9.85 -4.26
CA PRO A 12 25.08 -11.07 -3.55
C PRO A 12 24.11 -10.83 -2.37
N ASP A 13 24.33 -9.76 -1.62
CA ASP A 13 23.46 -9.37 -0.51
C ASP A 13 22.06 -8.94 -0.97
N ALA A 14 21.98 -8.21 -2.09
CA ALA A 14 20.71 -7.82 -2.68
C ALA A 14 19.93 -9.02 -3.24
N VAL A 15 20.60 -9.96 -3.93
CA VAL A 15 20.00 -11.20 -4.43
C VAL A 15 19.46 -12.04 -3.27
N ARG A 16 20.27 -12.23 -2.20
CA ARG A 16 19.82 -12.92 -1.00
C ARG A 16 18.58 -12.28 -0.39
N THR A 17 18.57 -10.95 -0.25
CA THR A 17 17.42 -10.22 0.30
C THR A 17 16.16 -10.39 -0.56
N CYS A 18 16.29 -10.35 -1.89
CA CYS A 18 15.17 -10.60 -2.80
C CYS A 18 14.63 -12.03 -2.66
N ASN A 19 15.52 -13.03 -2.60
CA ASN A 19 15.15 -14.43 -2.43
C ASN A 19 14.44 -14.67 -1.08
N GLU A 20 14.94 -14.10 0.02
CA GLU A 20 14.30 -14.14 1.34
C GLU A 20 12.93 -13.46 1.35
N ALA A 21 12.75 -12.41 0.54
CA ALA A 21 11.49 -11.72 0.32
C ALA A 21 10.52 -12.47 -0.63
N GLY A 22 10.89 -13.68 -1.08
CA GLY A 22 10.12 -14.53 -1.99
C GLY A 22 10.15 -14.08 -3.45
N ILE A 23 11.15 -13.29 -3.86
CA ILE A 23 11.34 -12.80 -5.23
C ILE A 23 12.45 -13.62 -5.87
N THR A 24 12.12 -14.41 -6.89
CA THR A 24 13.10 -15.23 -7.61
C THR A 24 13.86 -14.39 -8.62
N VAL A 25 15.18 -14.30 -8.46
CA VAL A 25 16.07 -13.65 -9.44
C VAL A 25 16.51 -14.69 -10.47
N LYS A 26 16.43 -14.36 -11.76
CA LYS A 26 16.89 -15.21 -12.87
C LYS A 26 17.90 -14.42 -13.71
N MET A 27 18.99 -15.07 -14.12
CA MET A 27 20.03 -14.47 -14.96
C MET A 27 19.80 -14.82 -16.43
N VAL A 28 19.86 -13.82 -17.31
CA VAL A 28 19.81 -14.03 -18.77
C VAL A 28 20.99 -13.31 -19.41
N THR A 29 21.88 -14.05 -20.05
CA THR A 29 23.12 -13.50 -20.63
C THR A 29 23.46 -14.12 -21.99
N GLY A 30 24.22 -13.39 -22.80
CA GLY A 30 24.84 -13.87 -24.04
C GLY A 30 26.13 -14.68 -23.82
N ASP A 31 26.61 -14.79 -22.59
CA ASP A 31 27.84 -15.51 -22.23
C ASP A 31 27.71 -17.03 -22.41
N SER A 32 28.85 -17.73 -22.32
CA SER A 32 28.86 -19.18 -22.31
C SER A 32 28.20 -19.74 -21.03
N PRO A 33 27.59 -20.94 -21.09
CA PRO A 33 26.96 -21.56 -19.93
C PRO A 33 27.88 -21.70 -18.72
N GLU A 34 29.16 -21.98 -18.95
CA GLU A 34 30.15 -22.17 -17.89
C GLU A 34 30.42 -20.86 -17.14
N THR A 35 30.60 -19.76 -17.88
CA THR A 35 30.83 -18.43 -17.31
C THR A 35 29.58 -17.93 -16.58
N ALA A 36 28.42 -18.04 -17.23
CA ALA A 36 27.15 -17.62 -16.64
C ALA A 36 26.85 -18.40 -15.34
N ALA A 37 27.05 -19.72 -15.33
CA ALA A 37 26.86 -20.56 -14.15
C ALA A 37 27.86 -20.22 -13.04
N ALA A 38 29.11 -19.87 -13.37
CA ALA A 38 30.09 -19.46 -12.37
C ALA A 38 29.68 -18.15 -11.68
N ILE A 39 29.32 -17.12 -12.45
CA ILE A 39 28.86 -15.82 -11.93
C ILE A 39 27.55 -15.99 -11.15
N ALA A 40 26.62 -16.81 -11.64
CA ALA A 40 25.35 -17.06 -10.98
C ALA A 40 25.52 -17.79 -9.63
N ARG A 41 26.51 -18.67 -9.48
CA ARG A 41 26.84 -19.29 -8.18
C ARG A 41 27.47 -18.29 -7.22
N GLU A 42 28.37 -17.45 -7.70
CA GLU A 42 29.04 -16.41 -6.90
C GLU A 42 28.05 -15.36 -6.38
N THR A 43 27.05 -15.00 -7.18
CA THR A 43 25.97 -14.06 -6.81
C THR A 43 24.84 -14.69 -6.00
N GLY A 44 24.78 -16.03 -5.91
CA GLY A 44 23.69 -16.74 -5.23
C GLY A 44 22.39 -16.85 -6.02
N ILE A 45 22.43 -16.64 -7.34
CA ILE A 45 21.28 -16.84 -8.26
C ILE A 45 21.11 -18.32 -8.58
N LEU A 46 22.19 -19.01 -8.92
CA LEU A 46 22.17 -20.46 -9.22
C LEU A 46 22.31 -21.24 -7.91
N THR A 47 21.22 -21.89 -7.49
CA THR A 47 21.16 -22.68 -6.26
C THR A 47 20.93 -24.16 -6.57
N SER A 48 19.76 -24.48 -7.09
CA SER A 48 19.30 -25.83 -7.40
C SER A 48 18.54 -25.91 -8.72
N GLY A 49 18.37 -24.78 -9.40
CA GLY A 49 17.69 -24.70 -10.68
C GLY A 49 18.57 -25.09 -11.85
N VAL A 50 18.04 -24.84 -13.03
CA VAL A 50 18.62 -25.29 -14.29
C VAL A 50 19.34 -24.14 -14.99
N VAL A 51 20.51 -24.45 -15.55
CA VAL A 51 21.18 -23.63 -16.57
C VAL A 51 20.78 -24.19 -17.93
N MET A 52 20.24 -23.36 -18.82
CA MET A 52 19.76 -23.77 -20.14
C MET A 52 20.28 -22.79 -21.20
N LEU A 53 20.49 -23.28 -22.41
CA LEU A 53 20.78 -22.40 -23.55
C LEU A 53 19.50 -21.71 -24.04
N GLY A 54 19.62 -20.48 -24.55
CA GLY A 54 18.48 -19.77 -25.17
C GLY A 54 17.84 -20.57 -26.30
N SER A 55 18.65 -21.22 -27.14
CA SER A 55 18.19 -22.08 -28.24
C SER A 55 17.38 -23.30 -27.76
N GLU A 56 17.83 -23.96 -26.68
CA GLU A 56 17.11 -25.07 -26.05
C GLU A 56 15.74 -24.61 -25.54
N PHE A 57 15.70 -23.48 -24.83
CA PHE A 57 14.45 -22.93 -24.31
C PHE A 57 13.46 -22.56 -25.42
N ARG A 58 13.96 -21.99 -26.52
CA ARG A 58 13.15 -21.64 -27.69
C ARG A 58 12.60 -22.86 -28.41
N SER A 59 13.36 -23.96 -28.45
CA SER A 59 12.93 -25.21 -29.08
C SER A 59 11.85 -25.95 -28.28
N LEU A 60 11.61 -25.57 -27.01
CA LEU A 60 10.57 -26.20 -26.19
C LEU A 60 9.18 -25.93 -26.76
N PRO A 61 8.27 -26.92 -26.75
CA PRO A 61 6.86 -26.71 -27.05
C PRO A 61 6.25 -25.67 -26.11
N ASP A 62 5.26 -24.93 -26.62
CA ASP A 62 4.60 -23.85 -25.87
C ASP A 62 4.00 -24.33 -24.55
N GLU A 63 3.55 -25.58 -24.47
CA GLU A 63 2.96 -26.17 -23.27
C GLU A 63 4.00 -26.52 -22.19
N ALA A 64 5.23 -26.87 -22.59
CA ALA A 64 6.31 -27.24 -21.68
C ALA A 64 7.11 -26.02 -21.18
N ARG A 65 7.00 -24.90 -21.91
CA ARG A 65 7.80 -23.69 -21.66
C ARG A 65 7.51 -23.02 -20.31
N PRO A 66 6.27 -22.90 -19.82
CA PRO A 66 5.99 -22.30 -18.52
C PRO A 66 6.63 -23.09 -17.36
N GLU A 67 6.57 -24.43 -17.41
CA GLU A 67 7.19 -25.27 -16.38
C GLU A 67 8.72 -25.20 -16.43
N ALA A 68 9.30 -25.17 -17.63
CA ALA A 68 10.74 -24.96 -17.81
C ALA A 68 11.18 -23.57 -17.28
N ALA A 69 10.42 -22.52 -17.60
CA ALA A 69 10.69 -21.15 -17.16
C ALA A 69 10.70 -21.04 -15.63
N ARG A 70 9.83 -21.77 -14.93
CA ARG A 70 9.78 -21.82 -13.47
C ARG A 70 11.08 -22.36 -12.87
N ARG A 71 11.64 -23.45 -13.44
CA ARG A 71 12.87 -24.12 -12.96
C ARG A 71 14.18 -23.50 -13.46
N LEU A 72 14.12 -22.70 -14.51
CA LEU A 72 15.27 -22.02 -15.11
C LEU A 72 15.82 -20.93 -14.17
N GLU A 73 17.08 -21.01 -13.77
CA GLU A 73 17.74 -19.94 -12.99
C GLU A 73 18.69 -19.12 -13.87
N VAL A 74 19.30 -19.75 -14.88
CA VAL A 74 20.26 -19.11 -15.78
C VAL A 74 19.97 -19.49 -17.22
N MET A 75 19.74 -18.49 -18.07
CA MET A 75 19.71 -18.63 -19.52
C MET A 75 21.01 -18.09 -20.11
N ALA A 76 21.79 -18.96 -20.76
CA ALA A 76 23.06 -18.62 -21.39
C ALA A 76 22.93 -18.59 -22.92
N ARG A 77 23.86 -17.90 -23.60
CA ARG A 77 23.81 -17.67 -25.07
C ARG A 77 22.43 -17.18 -25.55
N SER A 78 21.78 -16.33 -24.75
CA SER A 78 20.45 -15.80 -25.06
C SER A 78 20.48 -14.83 -26.22
N GLU A 79 19.53 -14.96 -27.14
CA GLU A 79 19.20 -13.92 -28.10
C GLU A 79 18.10 -12.98 -27.54
N PRO A 80 17.87 -11.80 -28.15
CA PRO A 80 16.85 -10.87 -27.69
C PRO A 80 15.42 -11.45 -27.68
N SER A 81 15.11 -12.32 -28.65
CA SER A 81 13.84 -13.05 -28.73
C SER A 81 13.63 -14.01 -27.56
N ASP A 82 14.70 -14.62 -27.03
CA ASP A 82 14.61 -15.57 -25.92
C ASP A 82 14.22 -14.88 -24.61
N LYS A 83 14.71 -13.65 -24.39
CA LYS A 83 14.32 -12.81 -23.24
C LYS A 83 12.82 -12.58 -23.24
N LEU A 84 12.26 -12.16 -24.38
CA LEU A 84 10.82 -11.94 -24.53
C LEU A 84 10.02 -13.23 -24.31
N LEU A 85 10.49 -14.35 -24.88
CA LEU A 85 9.85 -15.65 -24.74
C LEU A 85 9.80 -16.11 -23.27
N LEU A 86 10.87 -15.85 -22.50
CA LEU A 86 10.95 -16.16 -21.08
C LEU A 86 9.97 -15.32 -20.27
N VAL A 87 9.87 -14.01 -20.56
CA VAL A 87 8.91 -13.11 -19.91
C VAL A 87 7.49 -13.62 -20.10
N GLN A 88 7.12 -13.95 -21.35
CA GLN A 88 5.78 -14.47 -21.66
C GLN A 88 5.50 -15.82 -20.98
N ALA A 89 6.49 -16.71 -20.92
CA ALA A 89 6.34 -18.00 -20.25
C ALA A 89 6.16 -17.85 -18.73
N LEU A 90 6.87 -16.91 -18.10
CA LEU A 90 6.72 -16.60 -16.67
C LEU A 90 5.37 -15.93 -16.38
N GLN A 91 4.95 -14.97 -17.20
CA GLN A 91 3.63 -14.35 -17.11
C GLN A 91 2.50 -15.38 -17.32
N GLY A 92 2.70 -16.37 -18.18
CA GLY A 92 1.80 -17.50 -18.37
C GLY A 92 1.61 -18.36 -17.11
N ASN A 93 2.57 -18.36 -16.19
CA ASN A 93 2.42 -18.99 -14.86
C ASN A 93 1.69 -18.10 -13.84
N GLY A 94 1.27 -16.89 -14.21
CA GLY A 94 0.67 -15.90 -13.31
C GLY A 94 1.68 -15.10 -12.49
N GLU A 95 2.98 -15.21 -12.78
CA GLU A 95 4.03 -14.42 -12.13
C GLU A 95 3.99 -12.97 -12.62
N VAL A 96 4.40 -12.04 -11.75
CA VAL A 96 4.63 -10.64 -12.12
C VAL A 96 6.12 -10.48 -12.42
N VAL A 97 6.46 -10.13 -13.66
CA VAL A 97 7.83 -10.16 -14.16
C VAL A 97 8.40 -8.77 -14.29
N ALA A 98 9.53 -8.52 -13.62
CA ALA A 98 10.36 -7.35 -13.84
C ALA A 98 11.59 -7.74 -14.68
N VAL A 99 11.92 -6.93 -15.69
CA VAL A 99 13.04 -7.16 -16.61
C VAL A 99 14.00 -6.00 -16.55
N THR A 100 15.30 -6.29 -16.49
CA THR A 100 16.37 -5.29 -16.61
C THR A 100 17.03 -5.39 -17.97
N GLY A 101 17.33 -4.26 -18.60
CA GLY A 101 18.04 -4.21 -19.88
C GLY A 101 18.74 -2.89 -20.12
N ASP A 102 19.77 -2.91 -20.96
CA ASP A 102 20.60 -1.76 -21.33
C ASP A 102 20.63 -1.53 -22.85
N GLY A 103 20.53 -2.59 -23.65
CA GLY A 103 20.58 -2.54 -25.10
C GLY A 103 19.25 -2.24 -25.79
N THR A 104 19.33 -1.75 -27.03
CA THR A 104 18.17 -1.62 -27.94
C THR A 104 17.46 -2.95 -28.17
N ASN A 105 18.22 -4.03 -28.11
CA ASN A 105 17.74 -5.41 -28.22
C ASN A 105 16.81 -5.82 -27.07
N ASP A 106 16.93 -5.20 -25.90
CA ASP A 106 16.11 -5.54 -24.73
C ASP A 106 14.77 -4.82 -24.72
N ALA A 107 14.58 -3.81 -25.59
CA ALA A 107 13.37 -3.01 -25.65
C ALA A 107 12.07 -3.82 -25.80
N PRO A 108 11.98 -4.89 -26.61
CA PRO A 108 10.77 -5.71 -26.68
C PRO A 108 10.46 -6.41 -25.36
N ALA A 109 11.47 -6.93 -24.67
CA ALA A 109 11.29 -7.62 -23.38
C ALA A 109 10.95 -6.62 -22.27
N LEU A 110 11.60 -5.45 -22.24
CA LEU A 110 11.30 -4.36 -21.30
C LEU A 110 9.85 -3.90 -21.42
N ARG A 111 9.36 -3.69 -22.65
CA ARG A 111 7.99 -3.25 -22.90
C ARG A 111 6.93 -4.32 -22.60
N ASN A 112 7.28 -5.60 -22.70
CA ASN A 112 6.34 -6.71 -22.47
C ASN A 112 6.30 -7.18 -21.00
N ALA A 113 7.34 -6.87 -20.23
CA ALA A 113 7.37 -7.10 -18.80
C ALA A 113 6.25 -6.36 -18.06
N ASP A 114 5.86 -6.84 -16.88
CA ASP A 114 4.95 -6.08 -16.03
C ASP A 114 5.64 -4.83 -15.45
N VAL A 115 6.97 -4.87 -15.30
CA VAL A 115 7.81 -3.70 -15.01
C VAL A 115 9.14 -3.76 -15.79
N GLY A 116 9.36 -2.81 -16.69
CA GLY A 116 10.64 -2.63 -17.38
C GLY A 116 11.61 -1.73 -16.63
N LEU A 117 12.86 -2.17 -16.44
CA LEU A 117 13.94 -1.47 -15.76
C LEU A 117 15.10 -1.19 -16.73
N ALA A 118 15.37 0.07 -17.05
CA ALA A 118 16.51 0.44 -17.89
C ALA A 118 17.70 0.97 -17.07
N MET A 119 18.91 0.72 -17.59
CA MET A 119 20.15 1.29 -17.05
C MET A 119 20.27 2.77 -17.45
N GLY A 120 20.58 3.64 -16.50
CA GLY A 120 20.67 5.09 -16.68
C GLY A 120 22.02 5.56 -17.24
N ILE A 121 23.12 4.85 -16.92
CA ILE A 121 24.46 5.21 -17.39
C ILE A 121 24.80 4.44 -18.66
N ALA A 122 24.76 3.11 -18.60
CA ALA A 122 25.12 2.21 -19.71
C ALA A 122 23.97 2.01 -20.71
N GLY A 123 22.72 2.27 -20.31
CA GLY A 123 21.57 1.96 -21.15
C GLY A 123 21.37 2.94 -22.30
N THR A 124 20.98 2.41 -23.45
CA THR A 124 20.62 3.15 -24.67
C THR A 124 19.34 3.96 -24.50
N GLU A 125 19.15 5.03 -25.29
CA GLU A 125 17.91 5.82 -25.27
C GLU A 125 16.67 4.96 -25.56
N VAL A 126 16.78 4.02 -26.52
CA VAL A 126 15.68 3.11 -26.86
C VAL A 126 15.29 2.23 -25.67
N ALA A 127 16.25 1.73 -24.88
CA ALA A 127 15.95 0.95 -23.69
C ALA A 127 15.24 1.80 -22.62
N ARG A 128 15.66 3.05 -22.43
CA ARG A 128 15.04 3.99 -21.48
C ARG A 128 13.61 4.32 -21.88
N GLU A 129 13.36 4.59 -23.16
CA GLU A 129 12.00 4.85 -23.70
C GLU A 129 11.08 3.62 -23.63
N ALA A 130 11.65 2.41 -23.63
CA ALA A 130 10.90 1.17 -23.52
C ALA A 130 10.64 0.71 -22.08
N SER A 131 11.21 1.38 -21.07
CA SER A 131 11.15 1.01 -19.65
C SER A 131 10.22 1.90 -18.83
N ASP A 132 9.71 1.37 -17.71
CA ASP A 132 8.89 2.11 -16.75
C ASP A 132 9.72 2.84 -15.70
N ILE A 133 10.89 2.29 -15.35
CA ILE A 133 11.79 2.80 -14.32
C ILE A 133 13.22 2.83 -14.85
N ILE A 134 13.92 3.95 -14.64
CA ILE A 134 15.33 4.13 -15.01
C ILE A 134 16.20 4.10 -13.77
N LEU A 135 17.19 3.20 -13.73
CA LEU A 135 18.17 3.08 -12.65
C LEU A 135 19.33 4.05 -12.88
N LEU A 136 19.35 5.16 -12.16
CA LEU A 136 20.35 6.23 -12.37
C LEU A 136 21.79 5.82 -12.02
N ASP A 137 21.97 4.77 -11.23
CA ASP A 137 23.26 4.29 -10.72
C ASP A 137 23.70 2.94 -11.31
N ASP A 138 22.91 2.37 -12.21
CA ASP A 138 23.17 1.06 -12.83
C ASP A 138 23.40 -0.06 -11.80
N SER A 139 22.71 0.00 -10.65
CA SER A 139 22.93 -0.90 -9.52
C SER A 139 21.74 -1.81 -9.22
N PHE A 140 22.00 -3.11 -9.09
CA PHE A 140 20.98 -4.10 -8.72
C PHE A 140 20.35 -3.83 -7.33
N PRO A 141 21.10 -3.45 -6.27
CA PRO A 141 20.53 -2.98 -5.02
C PRO A 141 19.43 -1.91 -5.14
N THR A 142 19.44 -1.07 -6.17
CA THR A 142 18.40 -0.07 -6.39
C THR A 142 17.06 -0.70 -6.76
N ILE A 143 17.06 -1.86 -7.42
CA ILE A 143 15.86 -2.66 -7.70
C ILE A 143 15.23 -3.16 -6.40
N LYS A 144 16.05 -3.69 -5.47
CA LYS A 144 15.60 -4.07 -4.13
C LYS A 144 14.91 -2.90 -3.42
N ASN A 145 15.50 -1.70 -3.51
CA ASN A 145 14.92 -0.50 -2.91
C ASN A 145 13.59 -0.11 -3.59
N ALA A 146 13.49 -0.21 -4.92
CA ALA A 146 12.26 0.05 -5.66
C ALA A 146 11.13 -0.88 -5.21
N VAL A 147 11.41 -2.18 -5.06
CA VAL A 147 10.45 -3.15 -4.51
C VAL A 147 10.03 -2.78 -3.09
N TRP A 148 10.98 -2.40 -2.23
CA TRP A 148 10.71 -2.00 -0.85
C TRP A 148 9.74 -0.81 -0.78
N TRP A 149 9.97 0.21 -1.61
CA TRP A 149 9.08 1.36 -1.75
C TRP A 149 7.71 0.99 -2.34
N GLY A 150 7.67 0.11 -3.35
CA GLY A 150 6.41 -0.37 -3.94
C GLY A 150 5.53 -1.09 -2.91
N ARG A 151 6.13 -1.97 -2.07
CA ARG A 151 5.43 -2.64 -0.97
C ARG A 151 4.89 -1.64 0.07
N ALA A 152 5.65 -0.58 0.37
CA ALA A 152 5.23 0.46 1.30
C ALA A 152 4.07 1.29 0.75
N LEU A 153 4.13 1.66 -0.53
CA LEU A 153 3.05 2.38 -1.21
C LEU A 153 1.75 1.57 -1.21
N PHE A 154 1.83 0.27 -1.49
CA PHE A 154 0.66 -0.60 -1.44
C PHE A 154 0.04 -0.66 -0.03
N GLU A 155 0.86 -0.84 1.02
CA GLU A 155 0.37 -0.82 2.40
C GLU A 155 -0.25 0.53 2.77
N ASN A 156 0.35 1.63 2.32
CA ASN A 156 -0.16 3.00 2.48
C ASN A 156 -1.53 3.21 1.82
N ILE A 157 -1.73 2.70 0.61
CA ILE A 157 -3.03 2.72 -0.08
C ILE A 157 -4.06 1.93 0.75
N GLN A 158 -3.70 0.77 1.31
CA GLN A 158 -4.60 0.03 2.19
C GLN A 158 -4.99 0.82 3.44
N ARG A 159 -4.06 1.56 4.06
CA ARG A 159 -4.35 2.43 5.23
C ARG A 159 -5.38 3.50 4.87
N PHE A 160 -5.17 4.16 3.73
CA PHE A 160 -6.11 5.13 3.20
C PHE A 160 -7.48 4.52 2.91
N LEU A 161 -7.56 3.33 2.30
CA LEU A 161 -8.83 2.67 2.02
C LEU A 161 -9.61 2.29 3.28
N ILE A 162 -8.96 1.79 4.33
CA ILE A 162 -9.62 1.52 5.62
C ILE A 162 -10.25 2.80 6.15
N PHE A 163 -9.47 3.88 6.15
CA PHE A 163 -9.90 5.18 6.64
C PHE A 163 -11.08 5.73 5.85
N GLN A 164 -10.93 5.79 4.53
CA GLN A 164 -11.88 6.38 3.60
C GLN A 164 -13.22 5.63 3.56
N LEU A 165 -13.17 4.31 3.45
CA LEU A 165 -14.39 3.50 3.41
C LEU A 165 -15.14 3.56 4.74
N THR A 166 -14.42 3.62 5.88
CA THR A 166 -15.05 3.77 7.19
C THR A 166 -15.83 5.08 7.28
N ILE A 167 -15.24 6.20 6.84
CA ILE A 167 -15.88 7.51 6.86
C ILE A 167 -17.13 7.51 5.97
N ASN A 168 -16.97 7.07 4.72
CA ASN A 168 -18.07 7.08 3.75
C ASN A 168 -19.24 6.21 4.17
N ILE A 169 -18.97 4.99 4.64
CA ILE A 169 -20.02 4.09 5.13
C ILE A 169 -20.70 4.71 6.36
N SER A 170 -19.94 5.25 7.32
CA SER A 170 -20.50 5.83 8.53
C SER A 170 -21.36 7.05 8.25
N ALA A 171 -20.86 7.99 7.44
CA ALA A 171 -21.57 9.22 7.09
C ALA A 171 -22.82 8.93 6.26
N ALA A 172 -22.73 8.03 5.28
CA ALA A 172 -23.89 7.62 4.46
C ALA A 172 -24.95 6.93 5.32
N MET A 173 -24.56 5.98 6.17
CA MET A 173 -25.49 5.27 7.04
C MET A 173 -26.17 6.21 8.04
N LEU A 174 -25.43 7.11 8.69
CA LEU A 174 -26.02 8.12 9.59
C LEU A 174 -26.99 9.05 8.86
N SER A 175 -26.61 9.53 7.69
CA SER A 175 -27.45 10.43 6.87
C SER A 175 -28.72 9.74 6.36
N PHE A 176 -28.70 8.41 6.22
CA PHE A 176 -29.87 7.62 5.84
C PHE A 176 -30.73 7.21 7.05
N LEU A 177 -30.12 6.66 8.10
CA LEU A 177 -30.81 6.11 9.27
C LEU A 177 -31.54 7.19 10.09
N ALA A 178 -30.93 8.36 10.30
CA ALA A 178 -31.53 9.40 11.11
C ALA A 178 -32.89 9.88 10.54
N PRO A 179 -33.01 10.28 9.26
CA PRO A 179 -34.30 10.62 8.65
C PRO A 179 -35.31 9.47 8.64
N VAL A 180 -34.87 8.23 8.39
CA VAL A 180 -35.75 7.05 8.40
C VAL A 180 -36.38 6.83 9.78
N LEU A 181 -35.65 7.17 10.85
CA LEU A 181 -36.12 7.08 12.24
C LEU A 181 -36.85 8.35 12.71
N GLY A 182 -37.08 9.33 11.83
CA GLY A 182 -37.80 10.58 12.13
C GLY A 182 -36.95 11.69 12.74
N TYR A 183 -35.62 11.54 12.76
CA TYR A 183 -34.69 12.59 13.20
C TYR A 183 -34.21 13.45 12.03
N PRO A 184 -33.86 14.73 12.26
CA PRO A 184 -33.24 15.54 11.21
C PRO A 184 -31.90 14.92 10.77
N PRO A 185 -31.51 15.11 9.50
CA PRO A 185 -30.22 14.64 9.02
C PRO A 185 -29.08 15.29 9.84
N PRO A 186 -28.10 14.50 10.31
CA PRO A 186 -27.05 15.01 11.20
C PRO A 186 -26.03 15.91 10.49
N PHE A 187 -26.02 15.89 9.15
CA PHE A 187 -25.13 16.69 8.33
C PHE A 187 -25.91 17.43 7.27
N THR A 188 -25.47 18.66 6.96
CA THR A 188 -25.90 19.36 5.76
C THR A 188 -25.15 18.85 4.53
N ILE A 189 -25.68 19.13 3.34
CA ILE A 189 -25.03 18.77 2.05
C ILE A 189 -23.62 19.39 1.98
N ILE A 190 -23.47 20.64 2.42
CA ILE A 190 -22.18 21.35 2.40
C ILE A 190 -21.20 20.75 3.42
N GLN A 191 -21.68 20.36 4.60
CA GLN A 191 -20.86 19.67 5.60
C GLN A 191 -20.38 18.29 5.12
N LEU A 192 -21.25 17.51 4.44
CA LEU A 192 -20.87 16.25 3.81
C LEU A 192 -19.82 16.45 2.71
N LEU A 193 -20.01 17.47 1.86
CA LEU A 193 -19.05 17.81 0.83
C LEU A 193 -17.68 18.16 1.43
N TRP A 194 -17.68 18.92 2.52
CA TRP A 194 -16.45 19.25 3.26
C TRP A 194 -15.77 18.02 3.84
N ILE A 195 -16.52 17.14 4.50
CA ILE A 195 -16.00 15.87 5.03
C ILE A 195 -15.33 15.10 3.90
N ASN A 196 -16.00 14.93 2.75
CA ASN A 196 -15.41 14.21 1.62
C ASN A 196 -14.16 14.94 1.09
N ILE A 197 -14.21 16.21 0.73
CA ILE A 197 -13.06 16.87 0.09
C ILE A 197 -11.81 16.86 0.99
N VAL A 198 -11.98 17.17 2.27
CA VAL A 198 -10.85 17.36 3.19
C VAL A 198 -10.31 16.04 3.67
N MET A 199 -11.19 15.10 4.01
CA MET A 199 -10.77 13.79 4.48
C MET A 199 -10.19 12.98 3.31
N ASP A 200 -10.73 13.11 2.09
CA ASP A 200 -10.18 12.44 0.92
C ASP A 200 -8.80 12.99 0.56
N SER A 201 -8.62 14.31 0.58
CA SER A 201 -7.39 14.93 0.08
C SER A 201 -6.29 14.98 1.14
N LEU A 202 -6.58 15.58 2.31
CA LEU A 202 -5.57 15.78 3.35
C LEU A 202 -5.24 14.48 4.07
N ALA A 203 -6.23 13.62 4.33
CA ALA A 203 -5.94 12.35 4.98
C ALA A 203 -5.27 11.34 4.03
N ALA A 204 -5.56 11.37 2.72
CA ALA A 204 -4.75 10.63 1.74
C ALA A 204 -3.29 11.09 1.80
N LEU A 205 -3.03 12.40 1.77
CA LEU A 205 -1.66 12.91 1.88
C LEU A 205 -0.98 12.45 3.19
N ALA A 206 -1.70 12.47 4.31
CA ALA A 206 -1.17 12.07 5.61
C ALA A 206 -0.85 10.57 5.67
N LEU A 207 -1.78 9.70 5.26
CA LEU A 207 -1.66 8.25 5.35
C LEU A 207 -0.77 7.65 4.25
N CYS A 208 -0.74 8.28 3.07
CA CYS A 208 0.08 7.80 1.96
C CYS A 208 1.56 8.19 2.06
N SER A 209 1.90 9.13 2.94
CA SER A 209 3.28 9.60 3.14
C SER A 209 4.06 8.82 4.22
N GLU A 210 3.51 7.72 4.73
CA GLU A 210 4.22 6.92 5.74
C GLU A 210 5.46 6.22 5.16
N ALA A 211 6.53 6.24 5.94
CA ALA A 211 7.83 5.72 5.51
C ALA A 211 7.83 4.17 5.45
N PRO A 212 8.61 3.59 4.54
CA PRO A 212 8.75 2.14 4.45
C PRO A 212 9.45 1.58 5.71
N HIS A 213 9.12 0.34 6.10
CA HIS A 213 9.72 -0.32 7.26
C HIS A 213 10.40 -1.66 6.87
N PRO A 214 11.41 -2.13 7.63
CA PRO A 214 12.18 -3.33 7.25
C PRO A 214 11.34 -4.61 7.11
N ALA A 215 10.28 -4.75 7.90
CA ALA A 215 9.41 -5.94 7.85
C ALA A 215 8.67 -6.14 6.52
N LEU A 216 8.67 -5.15 5.60
CA LEU A 216 8.09 -5.29 4.27
C LEU A 216 8.87 -6.30 3.41
N MET A 217 10.17 -6.47 3.63
CA MET A 217 11.02 -7.42 2.90
C MET A 217 11.00 -8.84 3.50
N LEU A 218 10.29 -9.06 4.61
CA LEU A 218 10.17 -10.38 5.25
C LEU A 218 8.91 -11.16 4.83
N ARG A 219 8.03 -10.52 4.05
CA ARG A 219 6.77 -11.11 3.59
C ARG A 219 6.92 -11.59 2.14
N LYS A 220 6.15 -12.62 1.77
CA LYS A 220 6.06 -13.07 0.38
C LYS A 220 5.37 -12.01 -0.51
N PRO A 221 5.61 -12.02 -1.83
CA PRO A 221 4.88 -11.18 -2.77
C PRO A 221 3.37 -11.43 -2.70
N ILE A 222 2.60 -10.38 -2.92
CA ILE A 222 1.14 -10.48 -2.96
C ILE A 222 0.74 -11.05 -4.33
N PRO A 223 -0.11 -12.10 -4.38
CA PRO A 223 -0.60 -12.65 -5.66
C PRO A 223 -1.34 -11.60 -6.49
N ARG A 224 -1.28 -11.73 -7.83
CA ARG A 224 -1.88 -10.77 -8.78
C ARG A 224 -3.40 -10.64 -8.63
N ASP A 225 -4.06 -11.73 -8.25
CA ASP A 225 -5.52 -11.83 -8.08
C ASP A 225 -5.98 -11.55 -6.64
N ALA A 226 -5.05 -11.24 -5.73
CA ALA A 226 -5.39 -10.96 -4.35
C ALA A 226 -6.19 -9.65 -4.25
N PRO A 227 -7.32 -9.63 -3.49
CA PRO A 227 -8.11 -8.42 -3.34
C PRO A 227 -7.33 -7.37 -2.55
N VAL A 228 -7.40 -6.11 -2.99
CA VAL A 228 -6.78 -4.97 -2.30
C VAL A 228 -7.33 -4.84 -0.87
N ILE A 229 -8.63 -5.08 -0.69
CA ILE A 229 -9.28 -5.09 0.63
C ILE A 229 -9.22 -6.50 1.21
N THR A 230 -8.37 -6.67 2.22
CA THR A 230 -8.21 -7.97 2.90
C THR A 230 -9.39 -8.28 3.82
N PRO A 231 -9.59 -9.56 4.22
CA PRO A 231 -10.60 -9.92 5.22
C PRO A 231 -10.40 -9.24 6.59
N TYR A 232 -9.17 -8.84 6.92
CA TYR A 232 -8.89 -8.01 8.07
C TYR A 232 -9.45 -6.59 7.88
N MET A 233 -9.17 -5.96 6.73
CA MET A 233 -9.67 -4.63 6.39
C MET A 233 -11.20 -4.58 6.39
N HIS A 234 -11.88 -5.57 5.78
CA HIS A 234 -13.33 -5.64 5.82
C HIS A 234 -13.89 -5.61 7.25
N ARG A 235 -13.32 -6.41 8.16
CA ARG A 235 -13.74 -6.41 9.57
C ARG A 235 -13.44 -5.09 10.26
N ALA A 236 -12.24 -4.53 10.05
CA ALA A 236 -11.86 -3.25 10.63
C ALA A 236 -12.81 -2.12 10.18
N ILE A 237 -13.13 -2.06 8.89
CA ILE A 237 -14.07 -1.09 8.32
C ILE A 237 -15.47 -1.27 8.91
N LEU A 238 -16.02 -2.49 8.88
CA LEU A 238 -17.39 -2.74 9.32
C LEU A 238 -17.57 -2.54 10.82
N ILE A 239 -16.64 -2.99 11.66
CA ILE A 239 -16.72 -2.81 13.11
C ILE A 239 -16.60 -1.32 13.45
N THR A 240 -15.62 -0.62 12.87
CA THR A 240 -15.43 0.82 13.14
C THR A 240 -16.63 1.62 12.67
N ALA A 241 -17.15 1.34 11.47
CA ALA A 241 -18.33 2.00 10.94
C ALA A 241 -19.58 1.71 11.78
N ALA A 242 -19.79 0.47 12.22
CA ALA A 242 -20.90 0.12 13.10
C ALA A 242 -20.84 0.86 14.44
N VAL A 243 -19.64 0.99 15.03
CA VAL A 243 -19.45 1.79 16.25
C VAL A 243 -19.75 3.27 15.99
N TYR A 244 -19.28 3.83 14.88
CA TYR A 244 -19.59 5.22 14.52
C TYR A 244 -21.07 5.46 14.29
N VAL A 245 -21.75 4.57 13.58
CA VAL A 245 -23.19 4.67 13.35
C VAL A 245 -23.94 4.52 14.67
N LEU A 246 -23.56 3.58 15.53
CA LEU A 246 -24.21 3.40 16.84
C LEU A 246 -24.04 4.62 17.73
N ILE A 247 -22.80 5.07 17.97
CA ILE A 247 -22.49 6.24 18.81
C ILE A 247 -23.10 7.51 18.20
N GLY A 248 -23.01 7.66 16.88
CA GLY A 248 -23.60 8.79 16.17
C GLY A 248 -25.12 8.82 16.30
N MET A 249 -25.80 7.69 16.13
CA MET A 249 -27.25 7.60 16.34
C MET A 249 -27.62 7.88 17.80
N LEU A 250 -26.85 7.39 18.78
CA LEU A 250 -27.06 7.74 20.19
C LEU A 250 -26.93 9.25 20.42
N ALA A 251 -25.94 9.91 19.81
CA ALA A 251 -25.78 11.36 19.90
C ALA A 251 -26.90 12.13 19.19
N VAL A 252 -27.47 11.61 18.09
CA VAL A 252 -28.64 12.20 17.43
C VAL A 252 -29.90 12.07 18.30
N VAL A 253 -30.09 10.92 18.97
CA VAL A 253 -31.27 10.62 19.78
C VAL A 253 -31.24 11.35 21.13
N PHE A 254 -30.10 11.30 21.82
CA PHE A 254 -29.96 11.80 23.19
C PHE A 254 -29.33 13.20 23.28
N GLY A 255 -28.74 13.68 22.17
CA GLY A 255 -27.90 14.87 22.18
C GLY A 255 -26.54 14.64 22.82
N LEU A 256 -25.62 15.57 22.57
CA LEU A 256 -24.35 15.65 23.27
C LEU A 256 -24.53 16.40 24.59
N PRO A 257 -23.94 15.90 25.70
CA PRO A 257 -23.92 16.62 26.98
C PRO A 257 -23.30 18.01 26.84
N PHE A 258 -23.73 18.97 27.68
CA PHE A 258 -23.26 20.37 27.70
C PHE A 258 -23.62 21.20 26.45
N ILE A 259 -24.63 20.76 25.70
CA ILE A 259 -25.14 21.44 24.52
C ILE A 259 -26.67 21.46 24.58
N GLU A 260 -27.26 22.65 24.58
CA GLU A 260 -28.69 22.81 24.87
C GLU A 260 -29.51 23.11 23.61
N SER A 261 -28.96 23.86 22.65
CA SER A 261 -29.72 24.26 21.46
C SER A 261 -29.60 23.24 20.32
N PRO A 262 -30.69 22.96 19.57
CA PRO A 262 -30.68 22.01 18.45
C PRO A 262 -29.66 22.35 17.35
N GLU A 263 -29.47 23.64 17.06
CA GLU A 263 -28.52 24.11 16.05
C GLU A 263 -27.06 23.92 16.52
N GLN A 264 -26.81 24.08 17.82
CA GLN A 264 -25.49 23.81 18.41
C GLN A 264 -25.22 22.32 18.51
N GLN A 265 -26.25 21.48 18.73
CA GLN A 265 -26.14 20.01 18.66
C GLN A 265 -25.69 19.56 17.28
N ALA A 266 -26.29 20.06 16.20
CA ALA A 266 -25.88 19.75 14.83
C ALA A 266 -24.43 20.19 14.57
N THR A 267 -24.04 21.38 15.03
CA THR A 267 -22.67 21.88 14.87
C THR A 267 -21.65 21.03 15.63
N ALA A 268 -21.97 20.66 16.87
CA ALA A 268 -21.09 19.84 17.68
C ALA A 268 -21.01 18.40 17.20
N PHE A 269 -22.10 17.85 16.66
CA PHE A 269 -22.08 16.55 15.99
C PHE A 269 -21.13 16.57 14.80
N PHE A 270 -21.23 17.59 13.94
CA PHE A 270 -20.33 17.78 12.81
C PHE A 270 -18.85 17.88 13.25
N ALA A 271 -18.56 18.72 14.25
CA ALA A 271 -17.21 18.84 14.81
C ALA A 271 -16.71 17.54 15.45
N ALA A 272 -17.54 16.86 16.24
CA ALA A 272 -17.21 15.61 16.88
C ALA A 272 -16.94 14.49 15.87
N PHE A 273 -17.72 14.43 14.80
CA PHE A 273 -17.49 13.45 13.73
C PHE A 273 -16.10 13.65 13.10
N VAL A 274 -15.74 14.89 12.73
CA VAL A 274 -14.42 15.18 12.13
C VAL A 274 -13.27 14.88 13.11
N VAL A 275 -13.37 15.32 14.36
CA VAL A 275 -12.34 15.04 15.38
C VAL A 275 -12.22 13.53 15.65
N ALA A 276 -13.34 12.81 15.67
CA ALA A 276 -13.34 11.37 15.79
C ALA A 276 -12.60 10.68 14.63
N GLN A 277 -12.69 11.22 13.41
CA GLN A 277 -11.91 10.70 12.29
C GLN A 277 -10.42 10.97 12.44
N VAL A 278 -10.01 12.11 13.01
CA VAL A 278 -8.58 12.36 13.31
C VAL A 278 -8.02 11.27 14.22
N TRP A 279 -8.76 10.84 15.25
CA TRP A 279 -8.38 9.69 16.08
C TRP A 279 -8.32 8.38 15.30
N ASN A 280 -9.30 8.13 14.43
CA ASN A 280 -9.30 6.93 13.59
C ASN A 280 -8.15 6.91 12.56
N GLY A 281 -7.69 8.08 12.11
CA GLY A 281 -6.51 8.18 11.25
C GLY A 281 -5.28 7.57 11.93
N ILE A 282 -5.13 7.75 13.25
CA ILE A 282 -4.07 7.13 14.04
C ILE A 282 -4.23 5.61 14.09
N ASN A 283 -5.46 5.11 14.29
CA ASN A 283 -5.74 3.67 14.26
C ASN A 283 -5.40 3.04 12.90
N CYS A 284 -5.70 3.73 11.80
CA CYS A 284 -5.48 3.26 10.44
C CYS A 284 -3.99 3.11 10.10
N ARG A 285 -3.07 3.74 10.86
CA ARG A 285 -1.63 3.51 10.72
C ARG A 285 -1.21 2.10 11.11
N GLY A 286 -1.97 1.44 11.98
CA GLY A 286 -1.69 0.08 12.44
C GLY A 286 -2.29 -1.00 11.55
N ILE A 287 -1.64 -1.32 10.43
CA ILE A 287 -2.04 -2.44 9.55
C ILE A 287 -1.36 -3.74 9.96
N ASN A 288 -2.07 -4.86 9.79
CA ASN A 288 -1.56 -6.22 10.01
C ASN A 288 -0.96 -6.44 11.42
N GLY A 289 -1.49 -5.74 12.43
CA GLY A 289 -1.12 -5.93 13.84
C GLY A 289 0.19 -5.27 14.27
N ILE A 290 0.85 -4.52 13.38
CA ILE A 290 2.04 -3.71 13.70
C ILE A 290 1.60 -2.25 13.67
N MET A 291 1.56 -1.63 14.84
CA MET A 291 1.34 -0.18 14.93
C MET A 291 2.71 0.50 15.00
N PRO A 292 3.00 1.49 14.13
CA PRO A 292 4.14 2.36 14.35
C PRO A 292 3.99 3.05 15.72
N PRO A 293 5.07 3.40 16.42
CA PRO A 293 4.96 3.96 17.76
C PRO A 293 3.99 5.16 17.77
N PHE A 294 3.06 5.20 18.74
CA PHE A 294 1.92 6.13 18.79
C PHE A 294 2.26 7.63 18.61
N PHE A 295 3.52 8.02 18.83
CA PHE A 295 4.04 9.39 18.63
C PHE A 295 5.44 9.45 17.99
N LYS A 296 5.94 8.36 17.39
CA LYS A 296 7.19 8.38 16.60
C LYS A 296 6.93 7.86 15.19
N GLY A 297 7.54 8.50 14.20
CA GLY A 297 7.34 8.16 12.80
C GLY A 297 7.30 9.43 11.96
N ASN A 298 6.22 9.61 11.19
CA ASN A 298 6.08 10.71 10.25
C ASN A 298 5.52 12.00 10.90
N PRO A 299 6.33 13.07 11.09
CA PRO A 299 5.84 14.34 11.60
C PRO A 299 4.83 15.01 10.66
N ALA A 300 4.88 14.73 9.35
CA ALA A 300 3.92 15.27 8.39
C ALA A 300 2.50 14.76 8.66
N PHE A 301 2.34 13.49 9.05
CA PHE A 301 1.03 12.94 9.43
C PHE A 301 0.40 13.73 10.58
N PHE A 302 1.14 13.95 11.67
CA PHE A 302 0.62 14.69 12.82
C PHE A 302 0.38 16.16 12.49
N GLY A 303 1.25 16.77 11.68
CA GLY A 303 1.06 18.15 11.20
C GLY A 303 -0.23 18.31 10.38
N ILE A 304 -0.51 17.37 9.47
CA ILE A 304 -1.73 17.39 8.65
C ILE A 304 -2.97 17.13 9.53
N MET A 305 -2.91 16.15 10.43
CA MET A 305 -4.03 15.85 11.33
C MET A 305 -4.35 17.01 12.27
N ALA A 306 -3.33 17.67 12.83
CA ALA A 306 -3.53 18.90 13.61
C ALA A 306 -4.09 20.03 12.73
N GLY A 307 -3.61 20.16 11.49
CA GLY A 307 -4.14 21.09 10.50
C GLY A 307 -5.63 20.89 10.22
N ILE A 308 -6.10 19.65 10.08
CA ILE A 308 -7.53 19.34 9.91
C ILE A 308 -8.34 19.85 11.11
N VAL A 309 -7.88 19.62 12.34
CA VAL A 309 -8.56 20.12 13.55
C VAL A 309 -8.58 21.65 13.59
N VAL A 310 -7.47 22.30 13.26
CA VAL A 310 -7.40 23.78 13.21
C VAL A 310 -8.37 24.34 12.18
N ILE A 311 -8.39 23.78 10.97
CA ILE A 311 -9.30 24.24 9.91
C ILE A 311 -10.75 23.98 10.32
N GLN A 312 -11.05 22.85 10.96
CA GLN A 312 -12.37 22.54 11.49
C GLN A 312 -12.82 23.57 12.55
N ILE A 313 -11.93 23.98 13.46
CA ILE A 313 -12.20 25.03 14.45
C ILE A 313 -12.51 26.36 13.74
N LEU A 314 -11.73 26.74 12.73
CA LEU A 314 -11.95 27.97 11.97
C LEU A 314 -13.31 27.95 11.24
N ILE A 315 -13.68 26.82 10.65
CA ILE A 315 -14.97 26.66 9.97
C ILE A 315 -16.14 26.79 10.96
N VAL A 316 -16.07 26.14 12.11
CA VAL A 316 -17.14 26.21 13.10
C VAL A 316 -17.26 27.62 13.69
N GLN A 317 -16.14 28.29 13.93
CA GLN A 317 -16.11 29.61 14.58
C GLN A 317 -16.49 30.76 13.63
N TYR A 318 -16.13 30.67 12.34
CA TYR A 318 -16.25 31.78 11.38
C TYR A 318 -17.06 31.44 10.12
N GLY A 319 -17.30 30.16 9.84
CA GLY A 319 -17.95 29.66 8.62
C GLY A 319 -19.48 29.49 8.70
N GLY A 320 -20.13 30.02 9.74
CA GLY A 320 -21.54 29.75 10.05
C GLY A 320 -22.53 29.98 8.91
N ALA A 321 -22.34 31.03 8.11
CA ALA A 321 -23.23 31.35 6.99
C ALA A 321 -23.21 30.31 5.86
N LEU A 322 -22.09 29.63 5.66
CA LEU A 322 -21.92 28.65 4.58
C LEU A 322 -22.11 27.21 5.07
N PHE A 323 -21.65 26.90 6.28
CA PHE A 323 -21.69 25.55 6.84
C PHE A 323 -22.87 25.29 7.78
N ALA A 324 -23.73 26.29 8.02
CA ALA A 324 -24.81 26.23 9.01
C ALA A 324 -24.29 25.83 10.41
N THR A 325 -23.21 26.47 10.85
CA THR A 325 -22.55 26.22 12.14
C THR A 325 -22.69 27.38 13.11
N ILE A 326 -22.81 27.06 14.39
CA ILE A 326 -22.77 28.04 15.49
C ILE A 326 -21.41 27.96 16.20
N PRO A 327 -20.78 29.09 16.54
CA PRO A 327 -19.55 29.11 17.32
C PRO A 327 -19.64 28.28 18.60
N LEU A 328 -18.67 27.39 18.81
CA LEU A 328 -18.57 26.56 20.01
C LEU A 328 -17.55 27.14 20.99
N THR A 329 -17.84 27.02 22.28
CA THR A 329 -16.93 27.47 23.33
C THR A 329 -15.71 26.56 23.46
N ALA A 330 -14.61 27.06 24.05
CA ALA A 330 -13.42 26.25 24.30
C ALA A 330 -13.70 25.01 25.18
N ALA A 331 -14.63 25.12 26.13
CA ALA A 331 -15.04 23.99 26.97
C ALA A 331 -15.75 22.90 26.15
N GLN A 332 -16.59 23.28 25.19
CA GLN A 332 -17.27 22.34 24.29
C GLN A 332 -16.28 21.65 23.34
N TRP A 333 -15.30 22.37 22.81
CA TRP A 333 -14.20 21.75 22.05
C TRP A 333 -13.40 20.74 22.87
N GLY A 334 -13.04 21.10 24.11
CA GLY A 334 -12.37 20.19 25.04
C GLY A 334 -13.21 18.94 25.32
N PHE A 335 -14.51 19.10 25.51
CA PHE A 335 -15.44 17.98 25.68
C PHE A 335 -15.49 17.09 24.44
N ILE A 336 -15.62 17.66 23.23
CA ILE A 336 -15.66 16.92 21.97
C ILE A 336 -14.38 16.10 21.77
N ILE A 337 -13.22 16.72 22.00
CA ILE A 337 -11.91 16.07 21.88
C ILE A 337 -11.81 14.88 22.84
N LEU A 338 -12.24 15.07 24.10
CA LEU A 338 -12.17 14.02 25.12
C LEU A 338 -13.19 12.90 24.88
N CYS A 339 -14.42 13.22 24.49
CA CYS A 339 -15.48 12.24 24.31
C CYS A 339 -15.28 11.38 23.06
N THR A 340 -14.55 11.88 22.06
CA THR A 340 -14.19 11.15 20.83
C THR A 340 -12.86 10.38 20.95
N ALA A 341 -12.00 10.71 21.92
CA ALA A 341 -10.74 10.01 22.16
C ALA A 341 -10.85 8.47 22.34
N PRO A 342 -11.93 7.90 22.91
CA PRO A 342 -12.12 6.44 22.98
C PRO A 342 -12.09 5.73 21.64
N VAL A 343 -12.23 6.43 20.51
CA VAL A 343 -12.00 5.87 19.17
C VAL A 343 -10.62 5.21 19.06
N LEU A 344 -9.59 5.73 19.73
CA LEU A 344 -8.26 5.13 19.76
C LEU A 344 -8.24 3.69 20.31
N LEU A 345 -9.26 3.31 21.10
CA LEU A 345 -9.40 1.96 21.64
C LEU A 345 -9.98 0.97 20.62
N LEU A 346 -10.47 1.42 19.46
CA LEU A 346 -11.01 0.53 18.44
C LEU A 346 -9.93 -0.33 17.78
N TRP A 347 -8.73 0.21 17.54
CA TRP A 347 -7.62 -0.58 17.01
C TRP A 347 -7.26 -1.80 17.87
N PRO A 348 -6.97 -1.67 19.19
CA PRO A 348 -6.63 -2.82 20.00
C PRO A 348 -7.79 -3.82 20.11
N ILE A 349 -9.05 -3.36 20.14
CA ILE A 349 -10.23 -4.24 20.15
C ILE A 349 -10.32 -5.06 18.86
N ILE A 350 -10.17 -4.41 17.70
CA ILE A 350 -10.20 -5.09 16.39
C ILE A 350 -9.04 -6.10 16.30
N ARG A 351 -7.83 -5.71 16.72
CA ARG A 351 -6.68 -6.60 16.76
C ARG A 351 -6.94 -7.83 17.64
N TRP A 352 -7.49 -7.62 18.83
CA TRP A 352 -7.78 -8.70 19.78
C TRP A 352 -8.84 -9.67 19.25
N SER A 353 -9.92 -9.15 18.66
CA SER A 353 -10.94 -9.98 17.99
C SER A 353 -10.36 -10.81 16.85
N THR A 354 -9.35 -10.29 16.14
CA THR A 354 -8.67 -11.00 15.06
C THR A 354 -7.80 -12.15 15.56
N ILE A 355 -7.17 -11.99 16.73
CA ILE A 355 -6.38 -13.04 17.39
C ILE A 355 -7.28 -14.15 17.91
N PHE A 356 -8.42 -13.81 18.53
CA PHE A 356 -9.38 -14.78 19.06
C PHE A 356 -10.16 -15.53 17.97
N LEU A 357 -10.45 -14.89 16.84
CA LEU A 357 -11.15 -15.50 15.70
C LEU A 357 -10.21 -16.24 14.74
N ARG A 358 -8.90 -16.37 15.05
CA ARG A 358 -8.07 -17.38 14.39
C ARG A 358 -8.55 -18.75 14.87
N ILE A 359 -9.52 -19.31 14.15
CA ILE A 359 -9.79 -20.74 14.14
C ILE A 359 -8.44 -21.44 13.89
N PRO A 360 -8.00 -22.38 14.74
CA PRO A 360 -6.76 -23.12 14.51
C PRO A 360 -6.97 -23.98 13.26
N GLY A 361 -6.54 -23.51 12.08
CA GLY A 361 -6.77 -24.26 10.85
C GLY A 361 -6.41 -23.64 9.49
N ARG A 362 -5.76 -22.48 9.39
CA ARG A 362 -5.20 -22.02 8.11
C ARG A 362 -3.72 -21.65 8.23
N PRO A 363 -2.80 -22.56 7.87
CA PRO A 363 -1.41 -22.22 7.65
C PRO A 363 -1.29 -21.51 6.29
N GLY A 364 -0.58 -20.39 6.25
CA GLY A 364 -0.03 -19.78 5.03
C GLY A 364 -1.03 -19.40 3.93
N SER A 365 -1.33 -18.10 3.83
CA SER A 365 -1.63 -17.46 2.55
C SER A 365 -0.86 -16.15 2.49
#